data_AF-A0A2K6RY27-F1
#
_entry.id   AF-A0A2K6RY27-F1
#
_cell.length_a   1.000
_cell.length_b   1.000
_cell.length_c   1.000
_cell.angle_alpha   90.00
_cell.angle_beta   90.00
_cell.angle_gamma   90.00
#
_symmetry.space_group_name_H-M   'P 1'
#
loop_
_entity.id
_entity.type
_entity.pdbx_description
1 polymer ?
#
loop_
_entity_poly.entity_id
_entity_poly.type
_entity_poly.pdbx_seq_one_letter_code
_entity_poly.pdbx_strand_id
1 'polypeptide(L)' 'MRIASTNPQYLVEKLIQTRIYESKSWKEECFGLTAELVVDKATELRNAMY' A
#
# COMPACT_ATOMS: atom_id res chain seq x y z
N MET A 1 -0.03 -16.81 -1.55
CA MET A 1 -1.51 -16.75 -1.63
C MET A 1 -1.90 -15.98 -2.88
N ARG A 2 -2.78 -16.53 -3.72
CA ARG A 2 -3.32 -15.83 -4.91
C ARG A 2 -4.72 -15.34 -4.56
N ILE A 3 -5.04 -14.11 -4.94
CA ILE A 3 -6.40 -13.56 -4.82
C ILE A 3 -6.94 -13.45 -6.24
N ALA A 4 -8.20 -13.84 -6.47
CA ALA A 4 -8.81 -13.90 -7.81
C ALA A 4 -7.91 -14.62 -8.84
N SER A 5 -7.26 -15.71 -8.43
CA SER A 5 -6.33 -16.49 -9.25
C SER A 5 -5.13 -15.71 -9.81
N THR A 6 -4.81 -14.53 -9.29
CA THR A 6 -3.68 -13.69 -9.73
C THR A 6 -2.80 -13.24 -8.56
N ASN A 7 -1.67 -12.59 -8.87
CA ASN A 7 -0.89 -11.87 -7.88
C ASN A 7 -1.74 -10.69 -7.37
N PRO A 8 -1.98 -10.54 -6.06
CA PRO A 8 -2.77 -9.44 -5.51
C PRO A 8 -2.32 -8.05 -5.96
N GLN A 9 -1.03 -7.85 -6.24
CA GLN A 9 -0.53 -6.55 -6.74
C GLN A 9 -1.16 -6.19 -8.09
N TYR A 10 -1.41 -7.17 -8.97
CA TYR A 10 -1.98 -6.96 -10.29
C TYR A 10 -3.47 -6.58 -10.28
N LEU A 11 -4.11 -6.54 -9.12
CA LEU A 11 -5.46 -5.97 -8.97
C LEU A 11 -5.46 -4.44 -9.12
N VAL A 12 -4.30 -3.80 -8.95
CA VAL A 12 -4.08 -2.37 -9.20
C VAL A 12 -3.39 -2.20 -10.55
N GLU A 13 -3.80 -1.22 -11.35
CA GLU A 13 -3.21 -0.96 -12.66
C GLU A 13 -1.72 -0.62 -12.57
N LYS A 14 -0.91 -1.08 -13.54
CA LYS A 14 0.55 -0.91 -13.55
C LYS A 14 0.99 0.55 -13.42
N LEU A 15 0.31 1.50 -14.08
CA LEU A 15 0.65 2.92 -13.96
C LEU A 15 0.44 3.45 -12.54
N ILE A 16 -0.62 3.00 -11.87
CA ILE A 16 -0.93 3.39 -10.48
C ILE A 16 0.10 2.76 -9.53
N GLN A 17 0.48 1.50 -9.74
CA GLN A 17 1.54 0.85 -8.96
C GLN A 17 2.85 1.65 -9.03
N THR A 18 3.28 2.06 -10.22
CA THR A 18 4.49 2.88 -10.39
C THR A 18 4.39 4.17 -9.58
N ARG A 19 3.25 4.89 -9.65
CA ARG A 19 3.03 6.12 -8.87
C ARG A 19 3.05 5.86 -7.36
N ILE A 20 2.50 4.75 -6.90
CA ILE A 20 2.55 4.36 -5.48
C ILE A 20 4.00 4.16 -5.06
N TYR A 21 4.78 3.35 -5.79
CA TYR A 21 6.19 3.08 -5.46
C TYR A 21 7.09 4.31 -5.53
N GLU A 22 6.78 5.25 -6.41
CA GLU A 22 7.54 6.50 -6.54
C GLU A 22 7.19 7.54 -5.48
N SER A 23 6.02 7.43 -4.85
CA SER A 23 5.54 8.37 -3.86
C SER A 23 6.43 8.45 -2.63
N LYS A 24 6.46 9.63 -2.01
CA LYS A 24 7.24 9.89 -0.80
C LYS A 24 6.79 8.99 0.37
N SER A 25 5.48 8.89 0.60
CA SER A 25 4.91 8.06 1.67
C SER A 25 5.30 6.60 1.52
N TRP A 26 5.31 6.05 0.30
CA TRP A 26 5.75 4.67 0.11
C TRP A 26 7.24 4.47 0.47
N LYS A 27 8.11 5.37 0.02
CA LYS A 27 9.55 5.25 0.23
C LYS A 27 9.96 5.46 1.69
N GLU A 28 9.28 6.35 2.41
CA GLU A 28 9.63 6.70 3.79
C GLU A 28 8.90 5.82 4.82
N GLU A 29 7.65 5.45 4.56
CA GLU A 29 6.78 4.83 5.57
C GLU A 29 6.46 3.36 5.26
N CYS A 30 6.47 2.95 3.98
CA CYS A 30 6.14 1.58 3.59
C CYS A 30 7.37 0.69 3.33
N PHE A 31 8.59 1.23 3.35
CA PHE A 31 9.81 0.44 3.17
C PHE A 31 10.03 -0.49 4.36
N GLY A 32 9.95 -1.81 4.13
CA GLY A 32 10.10 -2.82 5.17
C GLY A 32 8.90 -2.93 6.12
N LEU A 33 7.76 -2.31 5.79
CA LEU A 33 6.55 -2.38 6.61
C LEU A 33 6.04 -3.82 6.69
N THR A 34 5.86 -4.31 7.93
CA THR A 34 5.36 -5.67 8.20
C THR A 34 3.86 -5.64 8.47
N ALA A 35 3.21 -6.80 8.39
CA ALA A 35 1.77 -6.91 8.65
C ALA A 35 1.34 -6.39 10.04
N GLU A 36 2.20 -6.53 11.04
CA GLU A 36 1.94 -6.08 12.41
C GLU A 36 1.95 -4.54 12.53
N LEU A 37 2.81 -3.86 11.78
CA LEU A 37 2.99 -2.40 11.83
C LEU A 37 2.02 -1.63 10.92
N VAL A 38 1.27 -2.32 10.06
CA VAL A 38 0.30 -1.69 9.15
C VAL A 38 -0.78 -0.92 9.90
N VAL A 39 -1.24 -1.44 11.05
CA VAL A 39 -2.30 -0.79 11.84
C VAL A 39 -1.84 0.57 12.36
N ASP A 40 -0.61 0.68 12.85
CA ASP A 40 -0.07 1.92 13.39
C ASP A 40 -0.08 3.02 12.31
N LYS A 41 0.39 2.68 11.11
CA LYS A 41 0.35 3.61 9.97
C LYS A 41 -1.05 3.94 9.48
N ALA A 42 -1.98 2.99 9.54
CA ALA A 42 -3.36 3.25 9.18
C ALA A 42 -4.02 4.27 10.13
N THR A 43 -3.67 4.27 11.42
CA THR A 43 -4.26 5.22 12.40
C THR A 43 -3.82 6.67 12.20
N GLU A 44 -2.65 6.90 11.60
CA GLU A 44 -2.14 8.25 11.29
C GLU A 44 -2.89 8.90 10.10
N LEU A 45 -3.59 8.10 9.27
CA LEU A 45 -4.30 8.59 8.09
C LEU A 45 -5.59 9.32 8.47
N ARG A 46 -5.67 10.62 8.19
CA ARG A 46 -6.87 11.45 8.45
C ARG A 46 -7.90 11.48 7.32
N ASN A 47 -7.61 10.87 6.17
CA ASN A 47 -8.39 11.08 4.95
C ASN A 47 -9.61 10.16 4.78
N ALA A 48 -9.80 9.17 5.66
CA ALA A 48 -10.91 8.20 5.56
C ALA A 48 -12.19 8.60 6.34
N MET A 49 -12.22 9.79 6.94
CA MET A 49 -13.39 10.35 7.61
C MET A 49 -13.98 11.55 6.83
N TYR A 50 -14.38 11.36 5.58
CA TYR A 50 -15.39 12.18 4.88
C TYR A 50 -16.08 11.36 3.80
#